data_AF-A0A1H0B270-F1
#
_entry.id   AF-A0A1H0B270-F1
#
_cell.length_a   1.000
_cell.length_b   1.000
_cell.length_c   1.000
_cell.angle_alpha   90.00
_cell.angle_beta   90.00
_cell.angle_gamma   90.00
#
_symmetry.space_group_name_H-M   'P 1'
#
loop_
_entity.id
_entity.type
_entity.pdbx_description
1 polymer ?
#
loop_
_entity_poly.entity_id
_entity_poly.type
_entity_poly.pdbx_seq_one_letter_code
_entity_poly.pdbx_strand_id
1 'polypeptide(L)'
;MSYHYQSSTAVKSQNDESKSVSTHKFLIHQKGDHVGVATTPIVEGEKVIGVFMDDNSEIEVVSRGDIPLGHKISLVELNEGEPVLKYGVQVGITTCNWVVGDYVHTHNIKTARW
;
A
#
# COMPACT_ATOMS: atom_id res chain seq x y z
N MET A 1 51.85 -45.51 -0.64
CA MET A 1 50.65 -44.98 0.05
C MET A 1 50.71 -43.47 -0.12
N SER A 2 49.87 -42.75 -0.86
CA SER A 2 48.68 -43.03 -1.67
C SER A 2 48.55 -41.81 -2.58
N TYR A 3 48.37 -42.05 -3.88
CA TYR A 3 48.04 -41.01 -4.85
C TYR A 3 46.61 -40.54 -4.61
N HIS A 4 46.36 -39.24 -4.53
CA HIS A 4 45.00 -38.71 -4.69
C HIS A 4 44.93 -37.75 -5.87
N TYR A 5 44.09 -38.17 -6.80
CA TYR A 5 43.72 -37.64 -8.10
C TYR A 5 42.91 -36.35 -7.97
N GLN A 6 43.17 -35.36 -8.83
CA GLN A 6 42.27 -34.22 -9.01
C GLN A 6 41.03 -34.66 -9.81
N SER A 7 39.84 -34.19 -9.43
CA SER A 7 38.70 -34.08 -10.35
C SER A 7 37.99 -32.75 -10.16
N SER A 8 37.96 -32.00 -11.24
CA SER A 8 37.18 -30.81 -11.52
C SER A 8 35.70 -31.13 -11.66
N THR A 9 34.80 -30.25 -11.21
CA THR A 9 33.55 -29.97 -11.96
C THR A 9 32.97 -28.60 -11.60
N ALA A 10 32.96 -27.73 -12.61
CA ALA A 10 32.00 -26.70 -12.99
C ALA A 10 31.12 -25.95 -11.96
N VAL A 11 31.21 -24.62 -12.09
CA VAL A 11 30.20 -23.58 -11.82
C VAL A 11 28.78 -23.96 -12.27
N LYS A 12 27.80 -23.80 -11.38
CA LYS A 12 26.44 -23.26 -11.64
C LYS A 12 26.01 -22.53 -10.35
N SER A 13 26.05 -21.21 -10.28
CA SER A 13 24.96 -20.31 -10.71
C SER A 13 23.59 -20.82 -10.26
N GLN A 14 23.14 -20.32 -9.10
CA GLN A 14 21.73 -20.05 -8.84
C GLN A 14 21.67 -18.74 -8.04
N ASN A 15 21.56 -17.63 -8.78
CA ASN A 15 20.89 -16.44 -8.27
C ASN A 15 19.44 -16.84 -8.03
N ASP A 16 19.08 -17.12 -6.78
CA ASP A 16 17.69 -16.99 -6.39
C ASP A 16 17.41 -15.49 -6.24
N GLU A 17 17.07 -14.84 -7.35
CA GLU A 17 16.16 -13.70 -7.30
C GLU A 17 14.84 -14.25 -6.75
N SER A 18 14.75 -14.32 -5.42
CA SER A 18 13.45 -14.35 -4.78
C SER A 18 12.77 -13.07 -5.24
N LYS A 19 11.76 -13.23 -6.10
CA LYS A 19 10.79 -12.18 -6.39
C LYS A 19 10.29 -11.72 -5.02
N SER A 20 10.82 -10.59 -4.55
CA SER A 20 10.35 -9.95 -3.33
C SER A 20 8.86 -9.75 -3.54
N VAL A 21 8.04 -10.53 -2.85
CA VAL A 21 6.63 -10.25 -2.70
C VAL A 21 6.60 -8.86 -2.12
N SER A 22 6.06 -7.88 -2.85
CA SER A 22 6.08 -6.49 -2.42
C SER A 22 5.57 -6.42 -0.98
N THR A 23 6.45 -6.02 -0.06
CA THR A 23 6.12 -5.85 1.37
C THR A 23 4.93 -4.91 1.57
N HIS A 24 4.68 -4.07 0.57
CA HIS A 24 3.65 -3.05 0.55
C HIS A 24 2.34 -3.57 -0.03
N LYS A 25 1.23 -3.25 0.65
CA LYS A 25 -0.12 -3.64 0.25
C LYS A 25 -0.95 -2.48 -0.31
N PHE A 26 -0.43 -1.25 -0.28
CA PHE A 26 -1.10 -0.12 -0.92
C PHE A 26 -0.09 0.94 -1.40
N LEU A 27 -0.52 1.75 -2.36
CA LEU A 27 0.27 2.82 -2.96
C LEU A 27 -0.38 4.19 -2.71
N ILE A 28 0.46 5.19 -2.48
CA ILE A 28 0.09 6.58 -2.22
C ILE A 28 0.76 7.41 -3.31
N HIS A 29 0.06 8.33 -3.97
CA HIS A 29 0.67 9.02 -5.11
C HIS A 29 1.71 10.04 -4.67
N GLN A 30 1.41 10.81 -3.63
CA GLN A 30 2.31 11.82 -3.12
C GLN A 30 2.05 12.13 -1.65
N LYS A 31 3.00 12.78 -1.00
CA LYS A 31 2.79 13.36 0.32
C LYS A 31 1.61 14.33 0.32
N GLY A 32 0.80 14.26 1.37
CA GLY A 32 -0.41 15.05 1.53
C GLY A 32 -1.67 14.43 0.93
N ASP A 33 -1.58 13.31 0.20
CA ASP A 33 -2.76 12.54 -0.16
C ASP A 33 -3.43 11.97 1.10
N HIS A 34 -4.76 12.02 1.15
CA HIS A 34 -5.54 11.52 2.29
C HIS A 34 -5.80 10.02 2.20
N VAL A 35 -5.49 9.38 1.07
CA VAL A 35 -5.88 8.01 0.76
C VAL A 35 -4.76 7.25 0.05
N GLY A 36 -4.57 5.98 0.44
CA GLY A 36 -3.79 5.00 -0.30
C GLY A 36 -4.68 4.06 -1.11
N VAL A 37 -4.19 3.46 -2.19
CA VAL A 37 -4.92 2.47 -3.01
C VAL A 37 -4.33 1.08 -2.79
N ALA A 38 -5.15 0.14 -2.33
CA ALA A 38 -4.76 -1.23 -2.08
C ALA A 38 -4.31 -1.94 -3.37
N THR A 39 -3.14 -2.58 -3.35
CA THR A 39 -2.56 -3.40 -4.45
C THR A 39 -2.78 -4.89 -4.23
N THR A 40 -3.25 -5.28 -3.06
CA THR A 40 -3.76 -6.61 -2.71
C THR A 40 -4.91 -6.45 -1.72
N PRO A 41 -5.79 -7.44 -1.53
CA PRO A 41 -6.79 -7.39 -0.47
C PRO A 41 -6.13 -7.24 0.92
N ILE A 42 -6.71 -6.36 1.74
CA ILE A 42 -6.31 -6.10 3.13
C ILE A 42 -7.45 -6.51 4.04
N VAL A 43 -7.13 -7.24 5.11
CA VAL A 43 -8.12 -7.72 6.09
C VAL A 43 -8.24 -6.73 7.25
N GLU A 44 -9.42 -6.63 7.86
CA GLU A 44 -9.60 -5.85 9.09
C GLU A 44 -8.57 -6.26 10.17
N GLY A 45 -7.99 -5.26 10.84
CA GLY A 45 -6.96 -5.44 11.87
C GLY A 45 -5.57 -5.76 11.32
N GLU A 46 -5.43 -5.95 10.01
CA GLU A 46 -4.13 -6.19 9.38
C GLU A 46 -3.26 -4.94 9.45
N LYS A 47 -2.03 -5.11 9.94
CA LYS A 47 -0.99 -4.09 9.87
C LYS A 47 -0.28 -4.18 8.51
N VAL A 48 -0.39 -3.12 7.72
CA VAL A 48 0.05 -3.07 6.33
C VAL A 48 1.00 -1.90 6.08
N ILE A 49 1.98 -2.11 5.22
CA ILE A 49 2.86 -1.04 4.75
C ILE A 49 2.33 -0.48 3.43
N GLY A 50 2.35 0.84 3.28
CA GLY A 50 2.15 1.54 2.02
C GLY A 50 3.35 2.38 1.63
N VAL A 51 3.45 2.71 0.35
CA VAL A 51 4.57 3.46 -0.23
C VAL A 51 4.08 4.72 -0.92
N PHE A 52 4.78 5.83 -0.68
CA PHE A 52 4.65 7.05 -1.45
C PHE A 52 5.44 6.91 -2.76
N MET A 53 4.76 7.04 -3.90
CA MET A 53 5.37 6.83 -5.22
C MET A 53 6.29 7.96 -5.67
N ASP A 54 6.21 9.14 -5.05
CA ASP A 54 7.04 10.30 -5.36
C ASP A 54 8.45 10.19 -4.76
N ASP A 55 8.59 9.64 -3.55
CA ASP A 55 9.87 9.57 -2.84
C ASP A 55 10.26 8.19 -2.28
N ASN A 56 9.43 7.16 -2.53
CA ASN A 56 9.57 5.80 -2.01
C ASN A 56 9.59 5.69 -0.47
N SER A 57 9.15 6.72 0.25
CA SER A 57 8.97 6.61 1.70
C SER A 57 7.81 5.68 2.05
N GLU A 58 7.86 5.10 3.23
CA GLU A 58 6.90 4.11 3.71
C GLU A 58 6.06 4.65 4.88
N ILE A 59 4.85 4.12 5.02
CA ILE A 59 3.99 4.31 6.18
C ILE A 59 3.37 2.97 6.59
N GLU A 60 3.27 2.74 7.89
CA GLU A 60 2.56 1.61 8.46
C GLU A 60 1.16 2.04 8.92
N VAL A 61 0.13 1.29 8.52
CA VAL A 61 -1.27 1.53 8.88
C VAL A 61 -1.92 0.23 9.34
N VAL A 62 -2.73 0.29 10.39
CA VAL A 62 -3.61 -0.83 10.77
C VAL A 62 -4.96 -0.64 10.12
N SER A 63 -5.38 -1.59 9.29
CA SER A 63 -6.68 -1.54 8.63
C SER A 63 -7.82 -1.65 9.65
N ARG A 64 -8.88 -0.86 9.44
CA ARG A 64 -10.08 -0.83 10.28
C ARG A 64 -11.31 -1.46 9.61
N GLY A 65 -11.11 -2.10 8.47
CA GLY A 65 -12.11 -2.91 7.79
C GLY A 65 -11.46 -3.75 6.70
N ASP A 66 -12.26 -4.60 6.06
CA ASP A 66 -11.81 -5.31 4.86
C ASP A 66 -11.74 -4.35 3.67
N ILE A 67 -10.57 -4.27 3.02
CA ILE A 67 -10.33 -3.38 1.88
C ILE A 67 -10.03 -4.23 0.65
N PRO A 68 -10.94 -4.27 -0.35
CA PRO A 68 -10.70 -4.97 -1.60
C PRO A 68 -9.52 -4.39 -2.40
N LEU A 69 -8.98 -5.21 -3.31
CA LEU A 69 -8.00 -4.74 -4.31
C LEU A 69 -8.53 -3.50 -5.06
N GLY A 70 -7.68 -2.48 -5.21
CA GLY A 70 -8.01 -1.23 -5.91
C GLY A 70 -8.86 -0.25 -5.11
N HIS A 71 -9.33 -0.65 -3.93
CA HIS A 71 -10.06 0.22 -3.03
C HIS A 71 -9.10 1.03 -2.16
N LYS A 72 -9.63 1.99 -1.40
CA LYS A 72 -8.79 2.95 -0.69
C LYS A 72 -8.77 2.70 0.81
N ILE A 73 -7.65 3.04 1.42
CA ILE A 73 -7.44 3.12 2.88
C ILE A 73 -7.20 4.57 3.26
N SER A 74 -7.80 5.05 4.36
CA SER A 74 -7.57 6.41 4.85
C SER A 74 -6.19 6.53 5.50
N LEU A 75 -5.49 7.64 5.24
CA LEU A 75 -4.18 7.97 5.81
C LEU A 75 -4.24 9.06 6.87
N VAL A 76 -5.42 9.66 7.05
CA VAL A 76 -5.66 10.80 7.93
C VAL A 76 -7.00 10.65 8.65
N GLU A 77 -7.19 11.45 9.68
CA GLU A 77 -8.51 11.67 10.27
C GLU A 77 -9.18 12.83 9.54
N LEU A 78 -10.48 12.68 9.23
CA LEU A 78 -11.29 13.73 8.62
C LEU A 78 -12.68 13.69 9.24
N ASN A 79 -13.22 14.86 9.58
CA ASN A 79 -14.62 14.99 9.98
C ASN A 79 -15.54 14.89 8.76
N GLU A 80 -16.82 14.60 8.97
CA GLU A 80 -17.84 14.69 7.94
C GLU A 80 -17.84 16.07 7.27
N GLY A 81 -17.90 16.10 5.93
CA GLY A 81 -17.92 17.32 5.13
C GLY A 81 -16.55 17.91 4.81
N GLU A 82 -15.45 17.35 5.34
CA GLU A 82 -14.10 17.81 5.05
C GLU A 82 -13.60 17.34 3.67
N PRO A 83 -12.70 18.12 3.03
CA PRO A 83 -12.17 17.80 1.72
C PRO A 83 -11.29 16.55 1.73
N VAL A 84 -11.52 15.66 0.77
CA VAL A 84 -10.68 14.49 0.52
C VAL A 84 -9.68 14.82 -0.58
N LEU A 85 -8.39 14.70 -0.30
CA LEU A 85 -7.32 14.99 -1.25
C LEU A 85 -6.72 13.70 -1.82
N LYS A 86 -6.50 13.71 -3.15
CA LYS A 86 -5.73 12.69 -3.87
C LYS A 86 -5.09 13.34 -5.09
N TYR A 87 -3.85 13.01 -5.41
CA TYR A 87 -3.08 13.66 -6.47
C TYR A 87 -2.89 15.16 -6.24
N GLY A 88 -2.84 15.59 -4.97
CA GLY A 88 -2.77 17.01 -4.62
C GLY A 88 -4.01 17.85 -4.96
N VAL A 89 -5.12 17.23 -5.37
CA VAL A 89 -6.39 17.92 -5.67
C VAL A 89 -7.53 17.37 -4.83
N GLN A 90 -8.55 18.19 -4.63
CA GLN A 90 -9.77 17.75 -3.97
C GLN A 90 -10.57 16.82 -4.90
N VAL A 91 -10.78 15.59 -4.46
CA VAL A 91 -11.56 14.58 -5.20
C VAL A 91 -13.00 14.43 -4.68
N GLY A 92 -13.27 14.98 -3.49
CA GLY A 92 -14.60 14.95 -2.90
C GLY A 92 -14.62 15.50 -1.50
N ILE A 93 -15.70 15.17 -0.79
CA ILE A 93 -15.87 15.41 0.64
C ILE A 93 -16.28 14.10 1.32
N THR A 94 -15.88 13.94 2.57
CA THR A 94 -16.32 12.84 3.42
C THR A 94 -17.83 12.93 3.68
N THR A 95 -18.52 11.79 3.78
CA THR A 95 -19.94 11.73 4.18
C THR A 95 -20.14 11.18 5.59
N CYS A 96 -19.05 10.90 6.29
CA CYS A 96 -18.99 10.51 7.69
C CYS A 96 -17.56 10.80 8.20
N ASN A 97 -17.35 10.72 9.51
CA ASN A 97 -16.00 10.83 10.07
C ASN A 97 -15.14 9.65 9.63
N TRP A 98 -13.86 9.91 9.36
CA TRP A 98 -12.82 8.92 9.10
C TRP A 98 -11.73 9.02 10.14
N VAL A 99 -11.10 7.88 10.40
CA VAL A 99 -9.81 7.80 11.07
C VAL A 99 -8.80 7.04 10.19
N VAL A 100 -7.53 7.11 10.55
CA VAL A 100 -6.46 6.39 9.84
C VAL A 100 -6.76 4.89 9.80
N GLY A 101 -6.65 4.29 8.62
CA GLY A 101 -6.92 2.86 8.39
C GLY A 101 -8.35 2.53 7.98
N ASP A 102 -9.29 3.48 7.99
CA ASP A 102 -10.66 3.22 7.54
C ASP A 102 -10.73 2.85 6.05
N TYR A 103 -11.69 2.00 5.70
CA TYR A 103 -12.01 1.64 4.32
C TYR A 103 -12.70 2.82 3.63
N VAL A 104 -12.13 3.27 2.51
CA VAL A 104 -12.62 4.41 1.74
C VAL A 104 -13.10 3.99 0.35
N HIS A 105 -14.36 4.33 0.03
CA HIS A 105 -14.97 4.08 -1.27
C HIS A 105 -16.09 5.08 -1.58
N THR A 106 -16.90 4.81 -2.60
CA THR A 106 -18.01 5.67 -3.02
C THR A 106 -19.14 5.79 -1.99
N HIS A 107 -19.23 4.87 -1.02
CA HIS A 107 -20.26 4.91 0.01
C HIS A 107 -19.96 5.95 1.10
N ASN A 108 -18.69 6.33 1.29
CA ASN A 108 -18.27 7.29 2.31
C ASN A 108 -17.55 8.53 1.75
N ILE A 109 -17.53 8.70 0.43
CA ILE A 109 -17.12 9.91 -0.29
C ILE A 109 -18.26 10.39 -1.17
N LYS A 110 -18.57 11.69 -1.08
CA LYS A 110 -19.31 12.39 -2.12
C LYS A 110 -18.32 13.06 -3.08
N THR A 111 -18.26 12.58 -4.32
CA THR A 111 -17.32 13.07 -5.33
C THR A 111 -17.58 14.55 -5.63
N ALA A 112 -16.50 15.32 -5.78
CA ALA A 112 -16.58 16.66 -6.32
C ALA A 112 -17.09 16.54 -7.77
N ARG A 113 -18.32 16.98 -8.04
CA ARG A 113 -18.84 17.05 -9.41
C ARG A 113 -18.24 18.28 -10.08
N TRP A 114 -17.73 18.08 -11.29
CA TRP A 114 -17.36 19.12 -12.24
C TRP A 114 -18.61 19.62 -12.95
#